data_AF-A0A9D8TXW9-F1
#
_entry.id   AF-A0A9D8TXW9-F1
#
_cell.length_a   1.000
_cell.length_b   1.000
_cell.length_c   1.000
_cell.angle_alpha   90.00
_cell.angle_beta   90.00
_cell.angle_gamma   90.00
#
_symmetry.space_group_name_H-M   'P 1'
#
loop_
_entity.id
_entity.type
_entity.pdbx_description
1 polymer ?
#
loop_
_entity_poly.entity_id
_entity_poly.type
_entity_poly.pdbx_seq_one_letter_code
_entity_poly.pdbx_strand_id
1 'polypeptide(L)'
;MSEKKEIMVTVGLKDIQGTVAIATQEDAKEVMEKIEKAVSEGGHCIIEGPDGQKLLISGPSVGFARVEPVIRPMMGYMRNS
;
A
#
# COMPACT_ATOMS: atom_id res chain seq x y z
N MET A 1 0.10 -0.57 -26.31
CA MET A 1 0.95 -0.08 -25.22
C MET A 1 0.09 -0.08 -23.97
N SER A 2 0.32 -1.02 -23.06
CA SER A 2 -0.56 -1.19 -21.89
C SER A 2 -0.23 -0.12 -20.85
N GLU A 3 -1.20 0.76 -20.58
CA GLU A 3 -1.19 1.64 -19.42
C GLU A 3 -1.12 0.75 -18.16
N LYS A 4 0.01 0.76 -17.45
CA LYS A 4 0.12 0.09 -16.15
C LYS A 4 -0.64 0.94 -15.13
N LYS A 5 -1.76 0.42 -14.63
CA LYS A 5 -2.49 1.01 -13.51
C LYS A 5 -1.88 0.44 -12.23
N GLU A 6 -1.39 1.31 -11.36
CA GLU A 6 -0.94 0.94 -10.02
C GLU A 6 -2.03 1.32 -9.01
N ILE A 7 -2.14 0.59 -7.91
CA ILE A 7 -3.10 0.88 -6.84
C ILE A 7 -2.29 1.20 -5.60
N MET A 8 -2.55 2.35 -4.95
CA MET A 8 -1.83 2.69 -3.73
C MET A 8 -2.71 2.39 -2.52
N VAL A 9 -2.16 1.62 -1.59
CA VAL A 9 -2.79 1.39 -0.29
C VAL A 9 -2.09 2.30 0.72
N THR A 10 -2.87 3.17 1.35
CA THR A 10 -2.41 4.10 2.37
C THR A 10 -2.94 3.66 3.72
N VAL A 11 -2.05 3.51 4.69
CA VAL A 11 -2.38 3.12 6.06
C VAL A 11 -1.93 4.22 7.00
N GLY A 12 -2.88 4.80 7.72
CA GLY A 12 -2.61 5.76 8.76
C GLY A 12 -2.47 5.06 10.10
N LEU A 13 -1.25 5.09 10.65
CA LEU A 13 -1.00 4.77 12.05
C LEU A 13 -1.16 6.04 12.91
N LYS A 14 -1.36 5.89 14.22
CA LYS A 14 -1.47 6.98 15.19
C LYS A 14 -0.33 7.99 15.09
N ASP A 15 0.87 7.50 14.82
CA ASP A 15 2.10 8.29 14.84
C ASP A 15 2.73 8.47 13.44
N ILE A 16 2.35 7.62 12.46
CA ILE A 16 3.03 7.52 11.15
C ILE A 16 2.01 7.20 10.06
N GLN A 17 2.14 7.84 8.90
CA GLN A 17 1.42 7.43 7.70
C GLN A 17 2.35 6.58 6.81
N GLY A 18 1.91 5.38 6.43
CA GLY A 18 2.59 4.49 5.51
C GLY A 18 1.83 4.36 4.21
N THR A 19 2.53 4.37 3.08
CA THR A 19 1.92 4.12 1.76
C THR A 19 2.71 3.02 1.06
N VAL A 20 2.01 2.07 0.47
CA VAL A 20 2.60 1.00 -0.34
C VAL A 20 1.88 0.94 -1.69
N ALA A 21 2.67 0.87 -2.76
CA ALA A 21 2.13 0.62 -4.10
C ALA A 21 1.83 -0.87 -4.25
N ILE A 22 0.73 -1.21 -4.93
CA ILE A 22 0.27 -2.56 -5.18
C ILE A 22 -0.08 -2.68 -6.67
N ALA A 23 0.29 -3.81 -7.27
CA ALA A 23 0.16 -4.02 -8.71
C ALA A 23 -1.29 -4.25 -9.15
N THR A 24 -2.11 -4.92 -8.34
CA THR A 24 -3.48 -5.31 -8.72
C THR A 24 -4.50 -5.03 -7.62
N GLN A 25 -5.79 -5.03 -8.00
CA GLN A 25 -6.89 -4.81 -7.06
C GLN A 25 -7.09 -6.00 -6.11
N GLU A 26 -6.78 -7.21 -6.57
CA GLU A 26 -6.83 -8.41 -5.72
C GLU A 26 -5.76 -8.36 -4.63
N ASP A 27 -4.51 -8.04 -4.99
CA ASP A 27 -3.44 -7.84 -4.02
C ASP A 27 -3.80 -6.75 -3.00
N ALA A 28 -4.44 -5.66 -3.45
CA ALA A 28 -4.83 -4.57 -2.57
C ALA A 28 -5.89 -5.00 -1.55
N LYS A 29 -6.81 -5.90 -1.93
CA LYS A 29 -7.78 -6.50 -0.99
C LYS A 29 -7.10 -7.43 0.01
N GLU A 30 -6.21 -8.31 -0.45
CA GLU A 30 -5.44 -9.19 0.45
C GLU A 30 -4.63 -8.38 1.47
N VAL A 31 -4.04 -7.27 1.03
CA VAL A 31 -3.30 -6.36 1.90
C VAL A 31 -4.22 -5.74 2.95
N MET A 32 -5.41 -5.26 2.57
CA MET A 32 -6.40 -4.73 3.52
C MET A 32 -6.83 -5.78 4.54
N GLU A 33 -7.12 -7.01 4.12
CA GLU A 33 -7.49 -8.08 5.05
C GLU A 33 -6.36 -8.41 6.03
N LYS A 34 -5.10 -8.42 5.56
CA LYS A 34 -3.93 -8.61 6.44
C LYS A 34 -3.80 -7.48 7.45
N ILE A 35 -4.09 -6.24 7.05
CA ILE A 35 -4.10 -5.09 7.95
C ILE A 35 -5.22 -5.24 8.98
N GLU A 36 -6.45 -5.45 8.55
CA GLU A 36 -7.62 -5.61 9.44
C GLU A 36 -7.40 -6.74 10.44
N LYS A 37 -6.84 -7.86 9.99
CA LYS A 37 -6.50 -8.99 10.85
C LYS A 37 -5.42 -8.60 11.86
N ALA A 38 -4.33 -7.95 11.44
CA ALA A 38 -3.29 -7.50 12.35
C ALA A 38 -3.81 -6.49 13.38
N VAL A 39 -4.74 -5.60 12.99
CA VAL A 39 -5.42 -4.67 13.89
C VAL A 39 -6.27 -5.41 14.90
N SER A 40 -7.10 -6.35 14.44
CA SER A 40 -8.01 -7.13 15.27
C SER A 40 -7.27 -8.02 16.27
N GLU A 41 -6.19 -8.68 15.83
CA GLU A 41 -5.35 -9.54 16.67
C GLU A 41 -4.33 -8.75 17.51
N GLY A 42 -4.23 -7.43 17.30
CA GLY A 42 -3.22 -6.58 17.96
C GLY A 42 -1.77 -6.95 17.58
N GLY A 43 -1.58 -7.60 16.43
CA GLY A 43 -0.29 -8.07 15.92
C GLY A 43 0.43 -7.05 15.04
N HIS A 44 1.41 -7.53 14.29
CA HIS A 44 2.09 -6.76 13.25
C HIS A 44 1.98 -7.50 11.92
N CYS A 45 1.88 -6.76 10.81
CA CYS A 45 1.96 -7.32 9.47
C CYS A 45 3.01 -6.59 8.65
N ILE A 46 3.66 -7.32 7.75
CA ILE A 46 4.63 -6.78 6.81
C ILE A 46 3.99 -6.92 5.43
N ILE A 47 3.87 -5.80 4.72
CA ILE A 47 3.42 -5.77 3.34
C ILE A 47 4.64 -5.53 2.45
N GLU A 48 4.80 -6.36 1.44
CA GLU A 48 5.82 -6.17 0.42
C GLU A 48 5.13 -5.66 -0.86
N GLY A 49 5.56 -4.49 -1.31
CA GLY A 49 5.15 -3.91 -2.58
C GLY A 49 5.90 -4.54 -3.76
N PRO A 50 5.45 -4.28 -4.99
CA PRO A 50 5.99 -4.89 -6.21
C PRO A 50 7.45 -4.52 -6.50
N ASP A 51 7.93 -3.38 -5.97
CA ASP A 51 9.32 -2.93 -6.08
C ASP A 51 10.23 -3.45 -4.96
N GLY A 52 9.74 -4.39 -4.14
CA GLY A 52 10.45 -4.90 -2.96
C GLY A 52 10.42 -3.95 -1.76
N GLN A 53 9.65 -2.87 -1.84
CA GLN A 53 9.39 -1.98 -0.69
C GLN A 53 8.65 -2.74 0.39
N LYS A 54 9.11 -2.70 1.64
CA LYS A 54 8.44 -3.35 2.78
C LYS A 54 7.85 -2.30 3.70
N LEU A 55 6.57 -2.45 4.04
CA LEU A 55 5.87 -1.63 5.00
C LEU A 55 5.51 -2.48 6.22
N LEU A 56 6.08 -2.13 7.38
CA LEU A 56 5.72 -2.73 8.65
C LEU A 56 4.53 -1.96 9.25
N ILE A 57 3.45 -2.67 9.53
CA ILE A 57 2.25 -2.14 10.13
C ILE A 57 2.06 -2.80 11.49
N SER A 58 1.94 -1.96 12.52
CA SER A 58 1.58 -2.42 13.86
C SER A 58 0.09 -2.21 14.07
N GLY A 59 -0.65 -3.31 14.20
CA GLY A 59 -2.09 -3.35 14.42
C GLY A 59 -2.62 -2.38 15.49
N PRO A 60 -2.08 -2.37 16.73
CA PRO A 60 -2.56 -1.46 17.78
C PRO A 60 -2.30 0.02 17.48
N SER A 61 -1.45 0.33 16.50
CA SER A 61 -1.16 1.67 16.05
C SER A 61 -2.00 2.08 14.85
N VAL A 62 -2.72 1.18 14.17
CA VAL A 62 -3.53 1.56 13.00
C VAL A 62 -4.75 2.38 13.44
N GLY A 63 -4.83 3.62 12.97
CA GLY A 63 -6.01 4.46 13.12
C GLY A 63 -6.99 4.28 11.96
N PHE A 64 -6.49 4.08 10.74
CA PHE A 64 -7.29 3.80 9.54
C PHE A 64 -6.47 3.15 8.43
N ALA A 65 -7.13 2.41 7.55
CA ALA A 65 -6.57 1.92 6.29
C ALA A 65 -7.48 2.33 5.14
N ARG A 66 -6.90 2.86 4.05
CA ARG A 66 -7.64 3.31 2.88
C ARG A 66 -6.93 2.88 1.60
N VAL A 67 -7.68 2.24 0.71
CA VAL A 67 -7.23 1.96 -0.66
C VAL A 67 -7.62 3.12 -1.54
N GLU A 68 -6.64 3.75 -2.16
CA GLU A 68 -6.90 4.77 -3.17
C GLU A 68 -6.37 4.28 -4.51
N PRO A 69 -7.24 4.13 -5.53
CA PRO A 69 -6.78 3.82 -6.88
C PRO A 69 -6.02 5.04 -7.40
N VAL A 70 -4.69 4.93 -7.51
CA VAL A 70 -3.87 6.00 -8.06
C VAL A 70 -3.48 5.63 -9.46
N ILE A 71 -4.27 6.11 -10.42
CA ILE A 71 -3.89 6.06 -11.82
C ILE A 71 -2.74 7.04 -12.00
N ARG A 72 -1.49 6.59 -11.81
CA ARG A 72 -0.34 7.38 -12.27
C ARG A 72 -0.34 7.30 -13.80
N PRO A 73 -0.54 8.41 -14.53
CA PRO A 73 -0.06 8.44 -15.90
C PRO A 73 1.46 8.23 -15.81
N MET A 74 2.03 7.26 -16.53
CA MET A 74 3.47 7.26 -16.79
C MET A 74 3.78 8.49 -17.66
N MET A 75 3.78 9.67 -17.05
CA MET A 75 4.43 10.85 -17.60
C MET A 75 5.91 10.48 -17.63
N GLY A 76 6.46 10.37 -18.83
CA GLY A 76 7.74 9.74 -19.09
C GLY A 76 8.83 10.20 -18.13
N TYR A 77 9.73 9.27 -17.82
CA TYR A 77 11.10 9.62 -17.46
C TYR A 77 11.68 10.46 -18.62
N MET A 78 11.47 11.78 -18.59
CA MET A 78 12.35 12.69 -19.29
C MET A 78 13.71 12.51 -18.62
N ARG A 79 14.57 11.71 -19.27
CA ARG A 79 16.00 11.74 -19.02
C ARG A 79 16.42 13.20 -19.19
N ASN A 80 16.69 13.90 -18.09
CA ASN A 80 17.52 15.09 -18.15
C ASN A 80 18.85 14.65 -18.74
N SER A 81 19.05 15.01 -20.02
CA SER A 81 20.32 14.90 -20.71
C SER A 81 21.21 16.07 -20.31
#